data_AF-A0A530LT88-F1
#
_entry.id   AF-A0A530LT88-F1
#
_cell.length_a   1.000
_cell.length_b   1.000
_cell.length_c   1.000
_cell.angle_alpha   90.00
_cell.angle_beta   90.00
_cell.angle_gamma   90.00
#
_symmetry.space_group_name_H-M   'P 1'
#
loop_
_entity.id
_entity.type
_entity.pdbx_description
1 polymer ?
#
loop_
_entity_poly.entity_id
_entity_poly.type
_entity_poly.pdbx_seq_one_letter_code
_entity_poly.pdbx_strand_id
1 'polypeptide(L)' 'MAKAQTKQATAQNTPRLKQVYNETIRKALQEQFGYENEMQVPRIDKIVLNMGVGEAT' A
#
# COMPACT_ATOMS: atom_id res chain seq x y z
N MET A 1 16.05 38.84 12.58
CA MET A 1 16.27 38.01 13.79
C MET A 1 14.91 37.69 14.40
N ALA A 2 14.78 36.56 15.10
CA ALA A 2 13.61 36.03 15.83
C ALA A 2 12.58 35.18 15.04
N LYS A 3 13.00 33.92 14.82
CA LYS A 3 12.30 32.63 14.82
C LYS A 3 10.75 32.60 14.97
N ALA A 4 10.11 31.85 14.07
CA ALA A 4 9.13 30.80 14.39
C ALA A 4 9.19 29.70 13.33
N GLN A 5 9.28 28.45 13.79
CA GLN A 5 9.41 27.23 12.98
C GLN A 5 8.02 26.75 12.53
N THR A 6 7.85 26.41 11.25
CA THR A 6 6.86 25.42 10.79
C THR A 6 7.59 24.19 10.29
N LYS A 7 7.74 23.26 11.24
CA LYS A 7 8.21 21.88 11.10
C LYS A 7 7.22 21.11 10.19
N GLN A 8 7.76 20.19 9.38
CA GLN A 8 7.10 19.06 8.67
C GLN A 8 6.51 19.32 7.27
N ALA A 9 7.38 19.32 6.27
CA ALA A 9 7.01 18.99 4.89
C ALA A 9 6.99 17.46 4.72
N THR A 10 5.80 16.85 4.78
CA THR A 10 5.30 15.79 3.88
C THR A 10 3.91 15.40 4.38
N ALA A 11 2.91 15.89 3.65
CA ALA A 11 1.50 15.73 3.94
C ALA A 11 1.07 14.27 4.07
N GLN A 12 -0.01 14.05 4.83
CA GLN A 12 -0.83 12.85 4.76
C GLN A 12 -1.07 12.43 3.29
N ASN A 13 -0.33 11.46 2.78
CA ASN A 13 -0.54 10.93 1.43
C ASN A 13 -0.79 9.43 1.54
N THR A 14 -2.07 9.04 1.63
CA THR A 14 -2.45 7.63 1.49
C THR A 14 -1.96 7.15 0.13
N PRO A 15 -1.15 6.07 0.03
CA PRO A 15 -0.64 5.60 -1.25
C PRO A 15 -1.79 5.33 -2.22
N ARG A 16 -1.69 5.80 -3.48
CA ARG A 16 -2.73 5.64 -4.51
C ARG A 16 -3.24 4.20 -4.59
N LEU A 17 -2.33 3.23 -4.58
CA LEU A 17 -2.66 1.80 -4.67
C LEU A 17 -3.38 1.27 -3.43
N LYS A 18 -3.12 1.86 -2.25
CA LYS A 18 -3.83 1.50 -1.02
C LYS A 18 -5.29 1.94 -1.05
N GLN A 19 -5.57 3.11 -1.63
CA GLN A 19 -6.95 3.59 -1.84
C GLN A 19 -7.71 2.66 -2.80
N VAL A 20 -7.12 2.38 -3.97
CA VAL A 20 -7.71 1.47 -4.97
C VAL A 20 -7.97 0.06 -4.40
N TYR A 21 -7.04 -0.45 -3.58
CA TYR A 21 -7.22 -1.75 -2.92
C TYR A 21 -8.45 -1.76 -2.00
N ASN A 22 -8.59 -0.73 -1.16
CA ASN A 22 -9.70 -0.64 -0.20
C ASN A 22 -11.06 -0.39 -0.86
N GLU A 23 -11.10 0.43 -1.91
CA GLU A 23 -12.35 0.89 -2.52
C GLU A 23 -12.89 -0.07 -3.58
N THR A 24 -12.01 -0.59 -4.44
CA THR A 24 -12.40 -1.37 -5.62
C THR A 24 -12.07 -2.85 -5.45
N ILE A 25 -10.81 -3.18 -5.15
CA ILE A 25 -10.33 -4.56 -5.21
C ILE A 25 -10.93 -5.40 -4.08
N ARG A 26 -11.01 -4.87 -2.86
CA ARG A 26 -11.56 -5.59 -1.70
C ARG A 26 -13.02 -6.00 -1.91
N LYS A 27 -13.84 -5.11 -2.49
CA LYS A 27 -15.25 -5.38 -2.80
C LYS A 27 -15.39 -6.40 -3.92
N ALA A 28 -14.64 -6.24 -5.00
CA ALA A 28 -14.64 -7.18 -6.12
C ALA A 28 -14.23 -8.60 -5.68
N LEU A 29 -13.23 -8.72 -4.80
CA LEU A 29 -12.80 -10.02 -4.25
C LEU A 29 -13.85 -10.62 -3.30
N GLN A 30 -14.52 -9.80 -2.50
CA GLN A 30 -15.59 -10.29 -1.62
C GLN A 30 -16.78 -10.83 -2.42
N GLU A 31 -17.18 -10.14 -3.49
CA GLU A 31 -18.28 -10.56 -4.37
C GLU A 31 -17.93 -11.81 -5.19
N GLN A 32 -16.72 -11.88 -5.74
CA GLN A 32 -16.30 -13.01 -6.58
C GLN A 32 -16.12 -14.31 -5.79
N PHE A 33 -15.64 -14.23 -4.55
CA PHE A 33 -15.27 -15.41 -3.76
C PHE A 33 -16.20 -15.65 -2.56
N GLY A 34 -17.18 -14.78 -2.32
CA GLY A 34 -18.21 -14.97 -1.29
C GLY A 34 -17.66 -14.99 0.14
N TYR A 35 -16.61 -14.21 0.43
CA TYR A 35 -16.05 -14.17 1.79
C TYR A 35 -17.07 -13.61 2.79
N GLU A 36 -17.48 -14.45 3.74
CA GLU A 36 -18.39 -14.06 4.83
C GLU A 36 -17.73 -13.07 5.81
N ASN A 37 -16.41 -13.16 5.95
CA ASN A 37 -15.66 -12.30 6.84
C ASN A 37 -14.75 -11.34 6.06
N GLU A 38 -14.93 -10.06 6.34
CA GLU A 38 -14.19 -8.94 5.79
C GLU A 38 -12.66 -9.04 5.95
N MET A 39 -12.20 -9.74 6.99
CA MET A 39 -10.78 -9.97 7.29
C MET A 39 -10.16 -11.14 6.51
N GLN A 40 -10.97 -11.97 5.85
CA GLN A 40 -10.50 -13.08 5.01
C GLN A 40 -10.01 -12.60 3.63
N VAL A 41 -10.32 -11.36 3.25
CA VAL A 41 -9.89 -10.82 1.95
C VAL A 41 -8.35 -10.80 1.88
N PRO A 42 -7.74 -11.44 0.87
CA PRO A 42 -6.29 -11.53 0.75
C PRO A 42 -5.59 -10.17 0.70
N ARG A 43 -4.49 -10.02 1.45
CA ARG A 43 -3.66 -8.81 1.53
C ARG A 43 -2.23 -9.09 1.07
N ILE A 44 -1.58 -8.08 0.47
CA ILE A 44 -0.16 -8.14 0.13
C ILE A 44 0.65 -7.85 1.39
N ASP A 45 1.42 -8.82 1.84
CA ASP A 45 2.26 -8.70 3.05
C ASP A 45 3.61 -8.04 2.75
N LYS A 46 4.35 -8.55 1.77
CA LYS A 46 5.61 -7.95 1.32
C LYS A 46 5.86 -8.16 -0.16
N ILE A 47 6.57 -7.20 -0.76
CA ILE A 47 7.12 -7.32 -2.11
C ILE A 47 8.63 -7.44 -1.95
N VAL A 48 9.19 -8.61 -2.23
CA VAL A 48 10.65 -8.82 -2.24
C VAL A 48 11.15 -8.59 -3.66
N LEU A 49 11.91 -7.53 -3.87
CA LEU A 49 12.64 -7.33 -5.13
C LEU A 49 13.99 -8.03 -5.01
N ASN A 50 14.15 -9.15 -5.72
CA ASN A 50 15.46 -9.80 -5.88
C ASN A 50 16.07 -9.34 -7.20
N MET A 51 17.25 -8.73 -7.16
CA MET A 51 18.08 -8.48 -8.34
C MET A 51 19.25 -9.44 -8.26
N GLY A 52 19.15 -10.57 -8.97
CA GLY A 52 20.24 -11.53 -9.09
C GLY A 52 21.34 -10.97 -9.98
N VAL A 53 22.34 -10.31 -9.38
CA VAL A 53 23.57 -9.92 -10.08
C VAL A 53 24.55 -11.09 -9.97
N GLY A 54 24.32 -12.12 -10.78
CA GLY A 54 25.22 -13.27 -10.87
C GLY A 54 26.46 -12.99 -11.74
N GLU A 55 26.34 -12.08 -12.71
CA GLU A 55 27.39 -11.77 -13.70
C GLU A 55 27.32 -10.28 -14.12
N ALA A 56 27.28 -9.33 -13.18
CA ALA A 56 27.66 -7.96 -13.53
C ALA A 56 29.19 -7.86 -13.49
N THR A 57 29.83 -8.38 -14.52
CA THR A 57 31.23 -8.11 -14.84
C THR A 57 31.29 -7.35 -16.15
#